data_AF-A0A4V5PPK4-F1
#
_entry.id   AF-A0A4V5PPK4-F1
#
_cell.length_a   1.000
_cell.length_b   1.000
_cell.length_c   1.000
_cell.angle_alpha   90.00
_cell.angle_beta   90.00
_cell.angle_gamma   90.00
#
_symmetry.space_group_name_H-M   'P 1'
#
loop_
_entity.id
_entity.type
_entity.pdbx_description
1 polymer ?
#
loop_
_entity_poly.entity_id
_entity_poly.type
_entity_poly.pdbx_seq_one_letter_code
_entity_poly.pdbx_strand_id
1 'polypeptide(L)'
;MSEGLSDIRLRRLDLSGRLVCLSPLHVGSGQVETITRQRDGEEERSEIGLFAMADGGVPWLPPTALKGLMRRLDRGGDKVMTDSLFGQIKEDDSGRMGALLFRGGRMLKAGQAIGKGSRKGKEGQSSVRTRTAIDAGRGISERNKLFSREVVGEGAEFEFRLRLECRASASAFEARVARTLEILGHFSRAGEACLGADTKLGFGRLALKDDRVTLTPWTTEPTGALVEGKGTVRSLTTPAGAVTPDFSLTLRCDFPFLIADSHHERDKDKKEPHLIPLRQGTKAVISASSVLGVLRSRAVWLAELAKMRGAPVAEGVMLELFGSEKRKGRLSLRLSEDAHGAPDRVTSVKIDRFTGAPIEQGLFEIEAETATFRLEFRLAEVSDAARDFLRVLVEDVRANGLDIGHATTRGYGWFRVQEGVK
;
A
#
# COMPACT_ATOMS: atom_id res chain seq x y z
N MET A 1 11.50 51.96 12.50
CA MET A 1 10.81 51.02 11.56
C MET A 1 11.67 50.62 10.36
N SER A 2 12.89 51.12 10.17
CA SER A 2 13.77 50.76 9.04
C SER A 2 14.72 49.56 9.28
N GLU A 3 14.90 49.11 10.54
CA GLU A 3 15.84 48.02 10.87
C GLU A 3 15.29 46.60 10.59
N GLY A 4 13.97 46.41 10.47
CA GLY A 4 13.37 45.09 10.27
C GLY A 4 13.36 44.57 8.83
N LEU A 5 13.48 45.46 7.83
CA LEU A 5 13.47 45.09 6.41
C LEU A 5 14.86 44.62 5.91
N SER A 6 15.93 44.83 6.69
CA SER A 6 17.32 44.51 6.29
C SER A 6 17.67 43.00 6.41
N ASP A 7 16.89 42.22 7.17
CA ASP A 7 17.08 40.76 7.35
C ASP A 7 16.29 39.89 6.34
N ILE A 8 15.38 40.49 5.56
CA ILE A 8 14.58 39.75 4.57
C ILE A 8 15.42 39.51 3.31
N ARG A 9 15.96 38.31 3.16
CA ARG A 9 16.79 37.89 2.02
C ARG A 9 16.23 36.66 1.34
N LEU A 10 16.62 36.42 0.09
CA LEU A 10 16.37 35.14 -0.57
C LEU A 10 17.21 34.08 0.15
N ARG A 11 16.57 33.04 0.64
CA ARG A 11 17.22 31.93 1.32
C ARG A 11 16.83 30.64 0.61
N ARG A 12 17.80 29.75 0.40
CA ARG A 12 17.62 28.50 -0.32
C ARG A 12 18.32 27.34 0.39
N LEU A 13 17.63 26.22 0.47
CA LEU A 13 18.14 24.95 1.00
C LEU A 13 17.65 23.81 0.11
N ASP A 14 18.57 23.02 -0.41
CA ASP A 14 18.23 21.78 -1.11
C ASP A 14 18.25 20.61 -0.12
N LEU A 15 17.21 19.77 -0.17
CA LEU A 15 17.10 18.54 0.60
C LEU A 15 17.08 17.36 -0.37
N SER A 16 17.91 16.36 -0.14
CA SER A 16 17.95 15.17 -1.00
C SER A 16 18.17 13.88 -0.21
N GLY A 17 17.72 12.77 -0.78
CA GLY A 17 17.92 11.46 -0.18
C GLY A 17 17.28 10.35 -1.02
N ARG A 18 17.07 9.20 -0.38
CA ARG A 18 16.47 8.03 -1.01
C ARG A 18 15.25 7.58 -0.24
N LEU A 19 14.17 7.27 -0.96
CA LEU A 19 12.98 6.64 -0.44
C LEU A 19 13.00 5.15 -0.80
N VAL A 20 12.68 4.30 0.16
CA VAL A 20 12.57 2.85 0.00
C VAL A 20 11.12 2.45 0.12
N CYS A 21 10.61 1.66 -0.83
CA CYS A 21 9.30 1.04 -0.74
C CYS A 21 9.33 -0.06 0.33
N LEU A 22 8.51 0.08 1.39
CA LEU A 22 8.28 -0.93 2.43
C LEU A 22 7.09 -1.83 2.12
N SER A 23 6.42 -1.58 1.00
CA SER A 23 5.29 -2.36 0.51
C SER A 23 5.14 -2.09 -0.99
N PRO A 24 4.37 -2.90 -1.73
CA PRO A 24 4.10 -2.66 -3.14
C PRO A 24 3.51 -1.26 -3.38
N LEU A 25 4.02 -0.54 -4.38
CA LEU A 25 3.65 0.83 -4.71
C LEU A 25 3.00 0.88 -6.09
N HIS A 26 1.88 1.61 -6.23
CA HIS A 26 1.34 2.04 -7.51
C HIS A 26 1.06 3.53 -7.49
N VAL A 27 1.73 4.27 -8.38
CA VAL A 27 1.40 5.66 -8.69
C VAL A 27 0.99 5.70 -10.16
N GLY A 28 -0.30 5.90 -10.43
CA GLY A 28 -0.84 5.79 -11.78
C GLY A 28 -0.39 6.93 -12.69
N SER A 29 -0.14 6.60 -13.96
CA SER A 29 0.06 7.60 -15.03
C SER A 29 -1.24 8.17 -15.60
N GLY A 30 -2.38 7.56 -15.27
CA GLY A 30 -3.68 7.82 -15.90
C GLY A 30 -3.87 7.04 -17.21
N GLN A 31 -2.86 6.31 -17.68
CA GLN A 31 -2.95 5.44 -18.85
C GLN A 31 -3.34 4.02 -18.45
N VAL A 32 -4.02 3.35 -19.37
CA VAL A 32 -4.37 1.92 -19.29
C VAL A 32 -3.84 1.19 -20.51
N GLU A 33 -3.46 -0.07 -20.33
CA GLU A 33 -3.08 -0.97 -21.41
C GLU A 33 -3.96 -2.21 -21.36
N THR A 34 -4.50 -2.63 -22.50
CA THR A 34 -5.30 -3.85 -22.61
C THR A 34 -4.39 -5.01 -22.94
N ILE A 35 -4.35 -6.02 -22.08
CA ILE A 35 -3.68 -7.30 -22.35
C ILE A 35 -4.75 -8.34 -22.68
N THR A 36 -4.57 -9.02 -23.81
CA THR A 36 -5.36 -10.20 -24.18
C THR A 36 -4.58 -11.45 -23.76
N ARG A 37 -5.24 -12.37 -23.05
CA ARG A 37 -4.70 -13.68 -22.70
C ARG A 37 -5.58 -14.77 -23.31
N GLN A 38 -4.95 -15.85 -23.75
CA GLN A 38 -5.69 -17.08 -24.06
C GLN A 38 -5.65 -17.97 -22.83
N ARG A 39 -6.83 -18.28 -22.27
CA ARG A 39 -6.96 -19.25 -21.18
C ARG A 39 -8.01 -20.28 -21.59
N ASP A 40 -7.62 -21.55 -21.63
CA ASP A 40 -8.50 -22.66 -21.99
C ASP A 40 -9.25 -22.49 -23.33
N GLY A 41 -8.64 -21.78 -24.30
CA GLY A 41 -9.22 -21.52 -25.62
C GLY A 41 -10.11 -20.28 -25.71
N GLU A 42 -10.35 -19.57 -24.59
CA GLU A 42 -11.08 -18.30 -24.57
C GLU A 42 -10.12 -17.11 -24.49
N GLU A 43 -10.41 -16.03 -25.24
CA GLU A 43 -9.70 -14.75 -25.12
C GLU A 43 -10.23 -13.94 -23.94
N GLU A 44 -9.42 -13.80 -22.90
CA GLU A 44 -9.69 -12.94 -21.76
C GLU A 44 -8.98 -11.59 -21.96
N ARG A 45 -9.75 -10.51 -22.07
CA ARG A 45 -9.21 -9.14 -22.14
C ARG A 45 -9.22 -8.51 -20.75
N SER A 46 -8.06 -8.00 -20.32
CA SER A 46 -7.90 -7.32 -19.04
C SER A 46 -7.20 -5.98 -19.23
N GLU A 47 -7.76 -4.93 -18.62
CA GLU A 47 -7.12 -3.62 -18.57
C GLU A 47 -6.14 -3.53 -17.39
N ILE A 48 -4.98 -2.93 -17.65
CA ILE A 48 -3.92 -2.72 -16.67
C ILE A 48 -3.70 -1.22 -16.49
N GLY A 49 -3.91 -0.73 -15.27
CA GLY A 49 -3.49 0.62 -14.90
C GLY A 49 -1.97 0.72 -14.83
N LEU A 50 -1.39 1.61 -15.65
CA LEU A 50 0.06 1.74 -15.78
C LEU A 50 0.68 2.60 -14.68
N PHE A 51 1.91 2.25 -14.28
CA PHE A 51 2.68 3.04 -13.34
C PHE A 51 3.24 4.31 -14.03
N ALA A 52 3.45 5.37 -13.27
CA ALA A 52 4.04 6.61 -13.77
C ALA A 52 5.52 6.40 -14.16
N MET A 53 5.81 6.55 -15.44
CA MET A 53 7.16 6.37 -16.00
C MET A 53 7.82 7.72 -16.33
N ALA A 54 9.13 7.78 -16.15
CA ALA A 54 9.97 8.82 -16.72
C ALA A 54 10.34 8.48 -18.17
N ASP A 55 10.98 9.42 -18.86
CA ASP A 55 11.60 9.16 -20.15
C ASP A 55 12.60 7.99 -20.07
N GLY A 56 12.66 7.16 -21.10
CA GLY A 56 13.35 5.86 -21.08
C GLY A 56 12.58 4.72 -20.37
N GLY A 57 11.37 4.99 -19.88
CA GLY A 57 10.47 3.98 -19.32
C GLY A 57 10.91 3.42 -17.97
N VAL A 58 11.60 4.22 -17.16
CA VAL A 58 11.95 3.86 -15.78
C VAL A 58 10.85 4.37 -14.85
N PRO A 59 10.36 3.57 -13.87
CA PRO A 59 9.43 4.04 -12.86
C PRO A 59 9.89 5.32 -12.18
N TRP A 60 8.97 6.26 -11.98
CA TRP A 60 9.26 7.55 -11.38
C TRP A 60 8.19 7.95 -10.36
N LEU A 61 8.60 8.70 -9.34
CA LEU A 61 7.72 9.35 -8.38
C LEU A 61 7.39 10.76 -8.86
N PRO A 62 6.12 11.03 -9.24
CA PRO A 62 5.70 12.37 -9.61
C PRO A 62 5.86 13.35 -8.42
N PRO A 63 6.40 14.56 -8.65
CA PRO A 63 6.58 15.55 -7.59
C PRO A 63 5.25 15.99 -6.99
N THR A 64 4.17 16.01 -7.78
CA THR A 64 2.81 16.32 -7.30
C THR A 64 2.30 15.29 -6.30
N ALA A 65 2.60 14.00 -6.52
CA ALA A 65 2.20 12.93 -5.61
C ALA A 65 2.95 13.05 -4.27
N LEU A 66 4.27 13.28 -4.31
CA LEU A 66 5.07 13.48 -3.10
C LEU A 66 4.66 14.74 -2.34
N LYS A 67 4.37 15.85 -3.06
CA LYS A 67 3.83 17.09 -2.48
C LYS A 67 2.51 16.84 -1.75
N GLY A 68 1.58 16.14 -2.39
CA GLY A 68 0.29 15.79 -1.79
C GLY A 68 0.44 14.94 -0.53
N LEU A 69 1.36 13.96 -0.56
CA LEU A 69 1.66 13.14 0.62
C LEU A 69 2.24 13.98 1.76
N MET A 70 3.28 14.77 1.51
CA MET A 70 3.91 15.60 2.54
C MET A 70 2.93 16.62 3.13
N ARG A 71 2.07 17.23 2.31
CA ARG A 71 1.00 18.13 2.79
C ARG A 71 0.01 17.40 3.70
N ARG A 72 -0.33 16.15 3.41
CA ARG A 72 -1.22 15.34 4.26
C ARG A 72 -0.57 14.90 5.57
N LEU A 73 0.76 14.72 5.57
CA LEU A 73 1.53 14.37 6.77
C LEU A 73 1.73 15.57 7.70
N ASP A 74 1.52 16.79 7.22
CA ASP A 74 1.62 18.04 7.98
C ASP A 74 0.45 18.25 8.97
N ARG A 75 0.16 17.26 9.84
CA ARG A 75 -1.00 17.29 10.76
C ARG A 75 -0.87 18.27 11.93
N GLY A 76 0.36 18.71 12.23
CA GLY A 76 0.67 19.63 13.33
C GLY A 76 0.99 21.06 12.87
N GLY A 77 0.94 21.33 11.56
CA GLY A 77 1.17 22.66 11.02
C GLY A 77 -0.10 23.47 11.17
N ASP A 78 0.02 24.71 11.66
CA ASP A 78 -1.08 25.64 11.47
C ASP A 78 -1.29 25.87 9.96
N LYS A 79 -2.51 26.25 9.59
CA LYS A 79 -2.87 26.47 8.19
C LYS A 79 -1.92 27.45 7.49
N VAL A 80 -1.40 28.45 8.22
CA VAL A 80 -0.51 29.48 7.69
C VAL A 80 0.84 28.88 7.30
N MET A 81 1.45 28.07 8.15
CA MET A 81 2.72 27.40 7.91
C MET A 81 2.59 26.39 6.76
N THR A 82 1.56 25.53 6.80
CA THR A 82 1.27 24.55 5.74
C THR A 82 1.12 25.25 4.38
N ASP A 83 0.31 26.30 4.33
CA ASP A 83 0.10 27.05 3.09
C ASP A 83 1.36 27.80 2.65
N SER A 84 2.22 28.23 3.58
CA SER A 84 3.50 28.84 3.23
C SER A 84 4.51 27.85 2.63
N LEU A 85 4.45 26.57 3.01
CA LEU A 85 5.31 25.51 2.47
C LEU A 85 4.78 24.97 1.14
N PHE A 86 3.49 24.63 1.09
CA PHE A 86 2.90 23.91 -0.04
C PHE A 86 2.15 24.80 -1.03
N GLY A 87 1.84 26.03 -0.66
CA GLY A 87 1.08 26.97 -1.46
C GLY A 87 -0.44 26.82 -1.32
N GLN A 88 -1.14 27.84 -1.78
CA GLN A 88 -2.60 27.89 -1.87
C GLN A 88 -3.02 27.90 -3.34
N ILE A 89 -3.87 26.94 -3.69
CA ILE A 89 -4.61 26.97 -4.96
C ILE A 89 -5.90 27.72 -4.67
N LYS A 90 -6.15 28.77 -5.42
CA LYS A 90 -7.41 29.51 -5.41
C LYS A 90 -7.88 29.68 -6.85
N GLU A 91 -9.17 29.82 -7.04
CA GLU A 91 -9.79 30.07 -8.35
C GLU A 91 -9.59 31.52 -8.82
N ASP A 92 -9.14 32.40 -7.91
CA ASP A 92 -8.76 33.78 -8.19
C ASP A 92 -7.23 33.94 -8.35
N ASP A 93 -6.80 35.13 -8.78
CA ASP A 93 -5.38 35.50 -8.92
C ASP A 93 -4.65 35.66 -7.57
N SER A 94 -5.28 35.32 -6.43
CA SER A 94 -4.67 35.39 -5.10
C SER A 94 -4.00 34.08 -4.66
N GLY A 95 -3.89 33.12 -5.58
CA GLY A 95 -3.07 31.92 -5.41
C GLY A 95 -1.63 32.27 -5.01
N ARG A 96 -1.03 31.43 -4.15
CA ARG A 96 0.34 31.64 -3.67
C ARG A 96 1.17 30.40 -3.87
N MET A 97 2.34 30.57 -4.48
CA MET A 97 3.34 29.51 -4.57
C MET A 97 3.91 29.21 -3.18
N GLY A 98 4.01 27.92 -2.85
CA GLY A 98 4.66 27.48 -1.63
C GLY A 98 6.18 27.60 -1.72
N ALA A 99 6.84 27.77 -0.58
CA ALA A 99 8.30 27.84 -0.49
C ALA A 99 8.99 26.49 -0.79
N LEU A 100 8.28 25.36 -0.65
CA LEU A 100 8.84 24.04 -0.85
C LEU A 100 8.54 23.52 -2.27
N LEU A 101 9.59 23.43 -3.07
CA LEU A 101 9.58 22.94 -4.45
C LEU A 101 9.94 21.46 -4.48
N PHE A 102 9.25 20.71 -5.34
CA PHE A 102 9.37 19.26 -5.46
C PHE A 102 9.92 18.90 -6.83
N ARG A 103 10.95 18.05 -6.87
CA ARG A 103 11.41 17.41 -8.11
C ARG A 103 11.01 15.95 -8.07
N GLY A 104 10.67 15.39 -9.24
CA GLY A 104 10.31 13.98 -9.28
C GLY A 104 11.52 13.08 -9.08
N GLY A 105 11.22 11.86 -8.65
CA GLY A 105 12.20 10.89 -8.21
C GLY A 105 12.30 9.72 -9.16
N ARG A 106 13.44 9.51 -9.83
CA ARG A 106 13.63 8.29 -10.61
C ARG A 106 13.89 7.09 -9.70
N MET A 107 13.48 5.91 -10.13
CA MET A 107 13.87 4.67 -9.48
C MET A 107 15.37 4.43 -9.69
N LEU A 108 16.08 4.20 -8.59
CA LEU A 108 17.51 3.87 -8.55
C LEU A 108 17.75 2.37 -8.49
N LYS A 109 16.83 1.63 -7.85
CA LYS A 109 16.92 0.19 -7.64
C LYS A 109 15.51 -0.39 -7.67
N ALA A 110 15.34 -1.48 -8.40
CA ALA A 110 14.07 -2.19 -8.40
C ALA A 110 13.86 -3.00 -7.10
N GLY A 111 12.59 -3.21 -6.77
CA GLY A 111 12.17 -4.03 -5.64
C GLY A 111 12.01 -5.50 -6.03
N GLN A 112 11.55 -6.30 -5.06
CA GLN A 112 11.19 -7.69 -5.28
C GLN A 112 9.95 -7.78 -6.17
N ALA A 113 10.02 -8.52 -7.27
CA ALA A 113 8.87 -8.78 -8.13
C ALA A 113 7.75 -9.49 -7.35
N ILE A 114 6.50 -9.20 -7.73
CA ILE A 114 5.30 -9.81 -7.15
C ILE A 114 4.62 -10.65 -8.23
N GLY A 115 4.60 -11.95 -8.02
CA GLY A 115 4.16 -12.92 -9.00
C GLY A 115 5.08 -13.03 -10.21
N LYS A 116 4.65 -13.82 -11.19
CA LYS A 116 5.35 -14.01 -12.47
C LYS A 116 4.99 -12.97 -13.53
N GLY A 117 3.98 -12.14 -13.29
CA GLY A 117 3.53 -11.13 -14.25
C GLY A 117 4.47 -9.93 -14.32
N SER A 118 5.19 -9.76 -15.43
CA SER A 118 5.88 -8.51 -15.78
C SER A 118 5.49 -8.03 -17.17
N ARG A 119 5.56 -6.71 -17.40
CA ARG A 119 5.39 -6.16 -18.75
C ARG A 119 6.63 -6.48 -19.59
N LYS A 120 6.43 -6.80 -20.87
CA LYS A 120 7.51 -7.07 -21.83
C LYS A 120 8.50 -5.89 -21.88
N GLY A 121 9.79 -6.17 -21.71
CA GLY A 121 10.85 -5.15 -21.70
C GLY A 121 10.94 -4.34 -20.40
N LYS A 122 10.22 -4.75 -19.35
CA LYS A 122 10.25 -4.18 -17.99
C LYS A 122 10.44 -5.25 -16.93
N GLU A 123 10.99 -6.40 -17.32
CA GLU A 123 11.29 -7.52 -16.45
C GLU A 123 12.18 -7.05 -15.29
N GLY A 124 11.72 -7.33 -14.07
CA GLY A 124 12.42 -6.95 -12.84
C GLY A 124 12.32 -5.47 -12.44
N GLN A 125 11.62 -4.59 -13.19
CA GLN A 125 11.40 -3.19 -12.79
C GLN A 125 10.03 -2.98 -12.11
N SER A 126 9.01 -3.67 -12.62
CA SER A 126 7.63 -3.64 -12.15
C SER A 126 6.97 -5.00 -12.35
N SER A 127 5.83 -5.20 -11.70
CA SER A 127 5.03 -6.42 -11.83
C SER A 127 3.56 -6.09 -11.99
N VAL A 128 2.80 -6.96 -12.66
CA VAL A 128 1.35 -6.80 -12.81
C VAL A 128 0.67 -7.52 -11.66
N ARG A 129 -0.06 -6.75 -10.85
CA ARG A 129 -0.87 -7.31 -9.76
C ARG A 129 -2.35 -7.24 -10.13
N THR A 130 -2.98 -8.39 -10.20
CA THR A 130 -4.41 -8.54 -10.44
C THR A 130 -5.16 -8.72 -9.13
N ARG A 131 -6.29 -8.03 -8.99
CA ARG A 131 -7.22 -8.18 -7.87
C ARG A 131 -8.57 -8.64 -8.41
N THR A 132 -9.14 -9.64 -7.75
CA THR A 132 -10.50 -10.11 -7.97
C THR A 132 -11.44 -9.43 -6.95
N ALA A 133 -12.56 -8.89 -7.42
CA ALA A 133 -13.69 -8.59 -6.53
C ALA A 133 -14.38 -9.92 -6.18
N ILE A 134 -14.71 -10.14 -4.91
CA ILE A 134 -15.38 -11.37 -4.44
C ILE A 134 -16.88 -11.09 -4.29
N ASP A 135 -17.71 -11.95 -4.87
CA ASP A 135 -19.17 -11.96 -4.72
C ASP A 135 -19.51 -12.42 -3.29
N ALA A 136 -20.15 -11.53 -2.52
CA ALA A 136 -20.46 -11.74 -1.11
C ALA A 136 -21.46 -12.88 -0.85
N GLY A 137 -22.27 -13.29 -1.84
CA GLY A 137 -23.26 -14.36 -1.68
C GLY A 137 -22.74 -15.74 -2.08
N ARG A 138 -21.69 -15.82 -2.90
CA ARG A 138 -21.20 -17.07 -3.49
C ARG A 138 -19.75 -17.42 -3.16
N GLY A 139 -18.97 -16.48 -2.61
CA GLY A 139 -17.55 -16.70 -2.33
C GLY A 139 -16.68 -16.92 -3.58
N ILE A 140 -17.20 -16.61 -4.76
CA ILE A 140 -16.49 -16.67 -6.05
C ILE A 140 -16.12 -15.26 -6.51
N SER A 141 -15.15 -15.12 -7.43
CA SER A 141 -14.87 -13.83 -8.06
C SER A 141 -16.11 -13.31 -8.80
N GLU A 142 -16.49 -12.05 -8.60
CA GLU A 142 -17.47 -11.39 -9.48
C GLU A 142 -16.92 -11.40 -10.91
N ARG A 143 -17.70 -11.93 -11.86
CA ARG A 143 -17.33 -11.96 -13.27
C ARG A 143 -17.10 -10.52 -13.76
N ASN A 144 -16.03 -10.30 -14.52
CA ASN A 144 -15.67 -9.02 -15.16
C ASN A 144 -15.23 -7.87 -14.23
N LYS A 145 -14.90 -8.12 -12.95
CA LYS A 145 -14.30 -7.11 -12.06
C LYS A 145 -12.86 -7.47 -11.64
N LEU A 146 -12.03 -7.73 -12.64
CA LEU A 146 -10.58 -7.88 -12.49
C LEU A 146 -9.93 -6.50 -12.59
N PHE A 147 -9.29 -6.06 -11.52
CA PHE A 147 -8.50 -4.83 -11.53
C PHE A 147 -7.03 -5.20 -11.54
N SER A 148 -6.39 -5.03 -12.69
CA SER A 148 -4.95 -5.24 -12.85
C SER A 148 -4.22 -3.90 -12.83
N ARG A 149 -3.11 -3.83 -12.10
CA ARG A 149 -2.27 -2.63 -12.04
C ARG A 149 -0.80 -3.01 -12.03
N GLU A 150 -0.01 -2.17 -12.67
CA GLU A 150 1.44 -2.25 -12.59
C GLU A 150 1.91 -1.72 -11.22
N VAL A 151 2.70 -2.51 -10.51
CA VAL A 151 3.22 -2.17 -9.18
C VAL A 151 4.73 -2.29 -9.14
N VAL A 152 5.36 -1.41 -8.39
CA VAL A 152 6.77 -1.51 -8.00
C VAL A 152 6.84 -2.25 -6.67
N GLY A 153 7.70 -3.26 -6.59
CA GLY A 153 7.83 -4.13 -5.43
C GLY A 153 8.48 -3.50 -4.20
N GLU A 154 8.37 -4.18 -3.05
CA GLU A 154 9.10 -3.80 -1.84
C GLU A 154 10.62 -3.85 -2.05
N GLY A 155 11.34 -2.94 -1.40
CA GLY A 155 12.79 -2.78 -1.52
C GLY A 155 13.22 -1.91 -2.70
N ALA A 156 12.28 -1.45 -3.55
CA ALA A 156 12.58 -0.47 -4.57
C ALA A 156 13.06 0.84 -3.95
N GLU A 157 14.04 1.48 -4.57
CA GLU A 157 14.61 2.75 -4.10
C GLU A 157 14.37 3.85 -5.13
N PHE A 158 13.89 4.99 -4.68
CA PHE A 158 13.70 6.20 -5.49
C PHE A 158 14.56 7.33 -4.93
N GLU A 159 15.15 8.14 -5.79
CA GLU A 159 15.70 9.42 -5.34
C GLU A 159 14.55 10.39 -5.00
N PHE A 160 14.77 11.33 -4.10
CA PHE A 160 13.91 12.50 -3.99
C PHE A 160 14.77 13.74 -3.82
N ARG A 161 14.29 14.87 -4.34
CA ARG A 161 14.92 16.18 -4.19
C ARG A 161 13.86 17.24 -3.95
N LEU A 162 14.05 17.99 -2.88
CA LEU A 162 13.23 19.14 -2.51
C LEU A 162 14.10 20.38 -2.50
N ARG A 163 13.50 21.54 -2.75
CA ARG A 163 14.15 22.82 -2.57
C ARG A 163 13.24 23.71 -1.75
N LEU A 164 13.70 24.12 -0.57
CA LEU A 164 13.06 25.17 0.20
C LEU A 164 13.66 26.50 -0.22
N GLU A 165 12.83 27.38 -0.78
CA GLU A 165 13.24 28.68 -1.29
C GLU A 165 12.18 29.73 -0.99
N CYS A 166 12.57 30.78 -0.26
CA CYS A 166 11.70 31.93 -0.04
C CYS A 166 12.49 33.17 0.33
N ARG A 167 11.82 34.32 0.21
CA ARG A 167 12.30 35.58 0.78
C ARG A 167 11.80 35.69 2.21
N ALA A 168 12.70 35.61 3.20
CA ALA A 168 12.33 35.57 4.60
C ALA A 168 13.46 36.07 5.51
N SER A 169 13.09 36.45 6.75
CA SER A 169 14.05 36.59 7.85
C SER A 169 14.73 35.25 8.13
N ALA A 170 15.87 35.28 8.83
CA ALA A 170 16.55 34.05 9.25
C ALA A 170 15.62 33.13 10.05
N SER A 171 14.94 33.69 11.06
CA SER A 171 14.03 32.94 11.94
C SER A 171 12.86 32.28 11.19
N ALA A 172 12.23 32.98 10.25
CA ALA A 172 11.10 32.46 9.50
C ALA A 172 11.53 31.39 8.46
N PHE A 173 12.77 31.46 7.96
CA PHE A 173 13.34 30.40 7.13
C PHE A 173 13.64 29.16 7.96
N GLU A 174 14.31 29.31 9.11
CA GLU A 174 14.60 28.21 10.03
C GLU A 174 13.35 27.50 10.52
N ALA A 175 12.26 28.22 10.81
CA ALA A 175 10.97 27.62 11.16
C ALA A 175 10.42 26.71 10.04
N ARG A 176 10.57 27.11 8.77
CA ARG A 176 10.17 26.30 7.62
C ARG A 176 11.09 25.09 7.42
N VAL A 177 12.38 25.25 7.67
CA VAL A 177 13.35 24.14 7.64
C VAL A 177 12.97 23.11 8.70
N ALA A 178 12.79 23.54 9.96
CA ALA A 178 12.39 22.68 11.06
C ALA A 178 11.11 21.91 10.73
N ARG A 179 10.07 22.61 10.26
CA ARG A 179 8.81 21.97 9.88
C ARG A 179 8.96 20.98 8.72
N THR A 180 9.75 21.31 7.70
CA THR A 180 10.02 20.41 6.58
C THR A 180 10.69 19.12 7.07
N LEU A 181 11.64 19.23 8.01
CA LEU A 181 12.33 18.07 8.58
C LEU A 181 11.43 17.23 9.49
N GLU A 182 10.52 17.85 10.24
CA GLU A 182 9.48 17.15 11.00
C GLU A 182 8.56 16.34 10.08
N ILE A 183 8.11 16.93 8.96
CA ILE A 183 7.30 16.24 7.96
C ILE A 183 8.07 15.06 7.36
N LEU A 184 9.35 15.26 7.02
CA LEU A 184 10.22 14.19 6.52
C LEU A 184 10.45 13.09 7.58
N GLY A 185 10.39 13.40 8.86
CA GLY A 185 10.45 12.42 9.95
C GLY A 185 9.31 11.38 9.89
N HIS A 186 8.16 11.70 9.27
CA HIS A 186 7.08 10.72 9.06
C HIS A 186 7.42 9.65 8.00
N PHE A 187 8.51 9.83 7.24
CA PHE A 187 9.08 8.78 6.39
C PHE A 187 10.04 7.87 7.17
N SER A 188 9.96 7.80 8.50
CA SER A 188 10.66 6.73 9.20
C SER A 188 10.02 5.37 8.92
N ARG A 189 10.73 4.27 9.16
CA ARG A 189 10.17 2.92 8.98
C ARG A 189 8.93 2.63 9.83
N ALA A 190 8.80 3.31 10.97
CA ALA A 190 7.65 3.25 11.86
C ALA A 190 6.51 4.21 11.45
N GLY A 191 6.76 5.12 10.51
CA GLY A 191 5.85 6.17 10.07
C GLY A 191 4.72 5.71 9.14
N GLU A 192 3.86 6.67 8.78
CA GLU A 192 2.63 6.49 7.99
C GLU A 192 2.75 6.98 6.53
N ALA A 193 3.97 7.18 6.02
CA ALA A 193 4.17 7.74 4.69
C ALA A 193 3.73 6.77 3.59
N CYS A 194 2.42 6.76 3.26
CA CYS A 194 1.83 5.92 2.22
C CYS A 194 1.47 6.74 0.97
N LEU A 195 2.05 6.41 -0.17
CA LEU A 195 1.84 7.10 -1.45
C LEU A 195 1.02 6.25 -2.43
N GLY A 196 0.21 6.90 -3.27
CA GLY A 196 -0.42 6.25 -4.42
C GLY A 196 -1.72 5.52 -4.11
N ALA A 197 -2.02 4.49 -4.91
CA ALA A 197 -3.27 3.73 -4.81
C ALA A 197 -3.23 2.71 -3.66
N ASP A 198 -4.42 2.31 -3.20
CA ASP A 198 -4.61 1.22 -2.23
C ASP A 198 -3.88 1.39 -0.87
N THR A 199 -3.56 2.62 -0.47
CA THR A 199 -2.87 2.90 0.80
C THR A 199 -3.60 2.39 2.06
N LYS A 200 -4.94 2.27 2.02
CA LYS A 200 -5.75 1.65 3.10
C LYS A 200 -5.58 0.13 3.22
N LEU A 201 -4.97 -0.48 2.22
CA LEU A 201 -4.66 -1.91 2.14
C LEU A 201 -3.17 -2.16 2.35
N GLY A 202 -2.47 -1.18 2.95
CA GLY A 202 -1.04 -1.28 3.25
C GLY A 202 -0.10 -1.04 2.08
N PHE A 203 -0.58 -0.60 0.91
CA PHE A 203 0.27 -0.27 -0.23
C PHE A 203 0.96 1.09 -0.10
N GLY A 204 2.03 1.22 -0.87
CA GLY A 204 2.74 2.47 -1.09
C GLY A 204 3.45 3.04 0.13
N ARG A 205 3.70 2.23 1.16
CA ARG A 205 4.52 2.61 2.31
C ARG A 205 5.93 2.94 1.84
N LEU A 206 6.39 4.13 2.20
CA LEU A 206 7.72 4.64 1.89
C LEU A 206 8.45 4.95 3.19
N ALA A 207 9.76 4.74 3.20
CA ALA A 207 10.63 5.23 4.25
C ALA A 207 11.90 5.87 3.68
N LEU A 208 12.51 6.78 4.42
CA LEU A 208 13.84 7.28 4.13
C LEU A 208 14.86 6.17 4.33
N LYS A 209 15.74 6.01 3.36
CA LYS A 209 16.87 5.11 3.49
C LYS A 209 17.79 5.62 4.60
N ASP A 210 18.08 4.74 5.55
CA ASP A 210 18.93 5.00 6.71
C ASP A 210 18.43 6.16 7.61
N ASP A 211 17.14 6.52 7.50
CA ASP A 211 16.50 7.65 8.20
C ASP A 211 17.30 8.96 8.07
N ARG A 212 17.88 9.20 6.87
CA ARG A 212 18.80 10.32 6.61
C ARG A 212 18.38 11.18 5.43
N VAL A 213 18.69 12.47 5.54
CA VAL A 213 18.55 13.45 4.47
C VAL A 213 19.84 14.27 4.36
N THR A 214 20.25 14.60 3.14
CA THR A 214 21.34 15.53 2.88
C THR A 214 20.76 16.93 2.71
N LEU A 215 21.31 17.89 3.45
CA LEU A 215 20.95 19.31 3.45
C LEU A 215 22.08 20.12 2.82
N THR A 216 21.80 20.77 1.70
CA THR A 216 22.76 21.58 0.95
C THR A 216 22.30 23.05 0.98
N PRO A 217 22.90 23.89 1.84
CA PRO A 217 22.56 25.30 1.92
C PRO A 217 23.06 26.04 0.69
N TRP A 218 22.35 27.10 0.29
CA TRP A 218 22.79 28.01 -0.74
C TRP A 218 22.92 29.41 -0.15
N THR A 219 24.05 30.06 -0.39
CA THR A 219 24.28 31.45 0.02
C THR A 219 24.23 32.36 -1.20
N THR A 220 23.86 33.62 -0.97
CA THR A 220 23.92 34.65 -1.99
C THR A 220 25.18 35.46 -1.76
N GLU A 221 26.07 35.51 -2.75
CA GLU A 221 27.21 36.41 -2.74
C GLU A 221 26.78 37.88 -2.86
N PRO A 222 27.65 38.85 -2.50
CA PRO A 222 27.39 40.27 -2.75
C PRO A 222 27.08 40.61 -4.22
N THR A 223 27.57 39.79 -5.16
CA THR A 223 27.32 39.88 -6.61
C THR A 223 25.90 39.47 -7.01
N GLY A 224 25.13 38.89 -6.09
CA GLY A 224 23.83 38.27 -6.37
C GLY A 224 23.92 36.82 -6.88
N ALA A 225 25.13 36.29 -7.10
CA ALA A 225 25.32 34.90 -7.47
C ALA A 225 24.94 33.96 -6.33
N LEU A 226 24.30 32.83 -6.66
CA LEU A 226 23.98 31.78 -5.69
C LEU A 226 25.09 30.75 -5.68
N VAL A 227 25.68 30.55 -4.51
CA VAL A 227 26.78 29.60 -4.30
C VAL A 227 26.28 28.43 -3.47
N GLU A 228 26.56 27.23 -3.97
CA GLU A 228 26.26 25.98 -3.28
C GLU A 228 27.25 25.79 -2.11
N GLY A 229 26.71 25.65 -0.91
CA GLY A 229 27.48 25.32 0.28
C GLY A 229 27.74 23.82 0.40
N LYS A 230 28.58 23.43 1.37
CA LYS A 230 28.85 22.01 1.62
C LYS A 230 27.61 21.31 2.18
N GLY A 231 27.20 20.22 1.53
CA GLY A 231 26.11 19.36 2.00
C GLY A 231 26.42 18.72 3.35
N THR A 232 25.42 18.65 4.22
CA THR A 232 25.49 18.00 5.54
C THR A 232 24.44 16.89 5.62
N VAL A 233 24.82 15.73 6.17
CA VAL A 233 23.86 14.63 6.38
C VAL A 233 23.22 14.78 7.75
N ARG A 234 21.90 14.80 7.78
CA ARG A 234 21.09 14.86 9.00
C ARG A 234 20.29 13.57 9.15
N SER A 235 20.43 12.92 10.30
CA SER A 235 19.52 11.86 10.71
C SER A 235 18.20 12.46 11.20
N LEU A 236 17.10 11.85 10.81
CA LEU A 236 15.77 12.24 11.23
C LEU A 236 15.29 11.28 12.31
N THR A 237 14.68 11.84 13.34
CA THR A 237 13.96 11.07 14.36
C THR A 237 12.50 10.95 13.95
N THR A 238 11.88 9.80 14.23
CA THR A 238 10.44 9.65 14.08
C THR A 238 9.74 10.68 14.98
N PRO A 239 8.79 11.48 14.46
CA PRO A 239 7.98 12.36 15.30
C PRO A 239 7.30 11.55 16.41
N ALA A 240 7.26 12.10 17.62
CA ALA A 240 6.54 11.48 18.74
C ALA A 240 5.05 11.33 18.35
N GLY A 241 4.52 10.12 18.44
CA GLY A 241 3.17 9.77 17.97
C GLY A 241 3.13 8.63 16.96
N ALA A 242 3.92 7.57 17.17
CA ALA A 242 3.78 6.34 16.39
C ALA A 242 2.32 5.89 16.44
N VAL A 243 1.70 5.74 15.27
CA VAL A 243 0.27 5.43 15.20
C VAL A 243 0.05 4.00 15.64
N THR A 244 -0.51 3.86 16.85
CA THR A 244 -0.95 2.60 17.41
C THR A 244 -2.18 2.10 16.67
N PRO A 245 -2.24 0.82 16.28
CA PRO A 245 -3.45 0.26 15.70
C PRO A 245 -4.59 0.27 16.74
N ASP A 246 -5.83 0.44 16.28
CA ASP A 246 -7.02 0.33 17.14
C ASP A 246 -7.21 -1.12 17.61
N PHE A 247 -6.92 -2.08 16.73
CA PHE A 247 -6.93 -3.51 17.05
C PHE A 247 -5.76 -4.21 16.36
N SER A 248 -5.24 -5.27 16.99
CA SER A 248 -4.19 -6.11 16.42
C SER A 248 -4.50 -7.58 16.67
N LEU A 249 -4.34 -8.41 15.63
CA LEU A 249 -4.47 -9.87 15.69
C LEU A 249 -3.28 -10.52 15.02
N THR A 250 -2.71 -11.56 15.62
CA THR A 250 -1.75 -12.44 14.94
C THR A 250 -2.49 -13.70 14.54
N LEU A 251 -2.45 -14.05 13.26
CA LEU A 251 -3.17 -15.17 12.67
C LEU A 251 -2.18 -16.19 12.14
N ARG A 252 -2.43 -17.47 12.43
CA ARG A 252 -1.60 -18.60 12.00
C ARG A 252 -2.47 -19.62 11.27
N CYS A 253 -2.02 -20.04 10.10
CA CYS A 253 -2.57 -21.18 9.37
C CYS A 253 -1.61 -22.35 9.51
N ASP A 254 -2.07 -23.41 10.16
CA ASP A 254 -1.33 -24.67 10.33
C ASP A 254 -1.52 -25.64 9.14
N PHE A 255 -2.42 -25.29 8.23
CA PHE A 255 -2.77 -26.09 7.05
C PHE A 255 -2.26 -25.44 5.76
N PRO A 256 -2.28 -26.16 4.63
CA PRO A 256 -1.95 -25.59 3.33
C PRO A 256 -2.80 -24.34 3.03
N PHE A 257 -2.12 -23.25 2.67
CA PHE A 257 -2.72 -22.01 2.21
C PHE A 257 -2.07 -21.58 0.89
N LEU A 258 -2.89 -21.02 -0.01
CA LEU A 258 -2.40 -20.29 -1.17
C LEU A 258 -3.37 -19.19 -1.59
N ILE A 259 -2.83 -18.10 -2.13
CA ILE A 259 -3.52 -17.21 -3.05
C ILE A 259 -2.90 -17.46 -4.42
N ALA A 260 -3.67 -17.92 -5.40
CA ALA A 260 -3.12 -18.33 -6.69
C ALA A 260 -2.52 -17.14 -7.47
N ASP A 261 -1.36 -17.35 -8.09
CA ASP A 261 -0.82 -16.41 -9.07
C ASP A 261 -1.60 -16.52 -10.39
N SER A 262 -2.35 -15.46 -10.72
CA SER A 262 -3.15 -15.39 -11.95
C SER A 262 -2.31 -15.29 -13.23
N HIS A 263 -1.00 -15.10 -13.12
CA HIS A 263 -0.06 -15.03 -14.25
C HIS A 263 0.78 -16.30 -14.39
N HIS A 264 0.54 -17.33 -13.58
CA HIS A 264 1.21 -18.61 -13.74
C HIS A 264 0.62 -19.37 -14.93
N GLU A 265 1.45 -19.57 -15.96
CA GLU A 265 1.19 -20.48 -17.06
C GLU A 265 2.03 -21.74 -16.85
N ARG A 266 1.37 -22.90 -16.87
CA ARG A 266 2.03 -24.18 -16.69
C ARG A 266 2.79 -24.56 -17.97
N ASP A 267 4.08 -24.75 -17.83
CA ASP A 267 4.88 -25.47 -18.82
C ASP A 267 4.53 -26.97 -18.72
N LYS A 268 3.96 -27.55 -19.78
CA LYS A 268 3.53 -28.97 -19.77
C LYS A 268 4.72 -29.93 -19.78
N ASP A 269 5.88 -29.48 -20.26
CA ASP A 269 7.09 -30.29 -20.37
C ASP A 269 7.86 -30.34 -19.06
N LYS A 270 7.61 -29.37 -18.16
CA LYS A 270 8.13 -29.36 -16.79
C LYS A 270 7.05 -29.90 -15.85
N LYS A 271 7.44 -30.72 -14.86
CA LYS A 271 6.56 -31.19 -13.77
C LYS A 271 6.23 -30.05 -12.79
N GLU A 272 5.67 -28.97 -13.30
CA GLU A 272 5.23 -27.81 -12.53
C GLU A 272 3.81 -28.02 -11.97
N PRO A 273 3.56 -27.56 -10.73
CA PRO A 273 2.22 -27.58 -10.15
C PRO A 273 1.20 -26.82 -11.02
N HIS A 274 -0.06 -27.23 -10.91
CA HIS A 274 -1.17 -26.62 -11.63
C HIS A 274 -1.49 -25.23 -11.07
N LEU A 275 -1.38 -25.08 -9.74
CA LEU A 275 -1.48 -23.80 -9.06
C LEU A 275 -0.24 -23.58 -8.21
N ILE A 276 0.27 -22.36 -8.28
CA ILE A 276 1.34 -21.88 -7.40
C ILE A 276 0.83 -20.67 -6.63
N PRO A 277 1.37 -20.43 -5.42
CA PRO A 277 1.05 -19.23 -4.67
C PRO A 277 1.60 -17.99 -5.38
N LEU A 278 0.89 -16.87 -5.26
CA LEU A 278 1.39 -15.55 -5.58
C LEU A 278 2.55 -15.26 -4.64
N ARG A 279 3.74 -15.08 -5.20
CA ARG A 279 4.97 -14.86 -4.41
C ARG A 279 5.46 -13.43 -4.49
N GLN A 280 6.11 -12.98 -3.43
CA GLN A 280 6.96 -11.80 -3.44
C GLN A 280 8.36 -12.24 -2.98
N GLY A 281 9.30 -12.29 -3.93
CA GLY A 281 10.55 -13.02 -3.73
C GLY A 281 10.28 -14.51 -3.45
N THR A 282 10.69 -14.99 -2.28
CA THR A 282 10.47 -16.38 -1.86
C THR A 282 9.20 -16.61 -1.07
N LYS A 283 8.49 -15.56 -0.63
CA LYS A 283 7.37 -15.65 0.32
C LYS A 283 6.03 -15.67 -0.39
N ALA A 284 5.09 -16.51 0.05
CA ALA A 284 3.70 -16.41 -0.39
C ALA A 284 3.06 -15.10 0.10
N VAL A 285 2.29 -14.44 -0.75
CA VAL A 285 1.69 -13.14 -0.44
C VAL A 285 0.29 -13.32 0.12
N ILE A 286 0.00 -12.67 1.24
CA ILE A 286 -1.37 -12.49 1.72
C ILE A 286 -1.86 -11.09 1.33
N SER A 287 -2.88 -11.04 0.47
CA SER A 287 -3.42 -9.75 0.03
C SER A 287 -4.35 -9.16 1.08
N ALA A 288 -4.04 -7.95 1.55
CA ALA A 288 -4.90 -7.14 2.42
C ALA A 288 -6.32 -6.98 1.87
N SER A 289 -6.47 -6.96 0.54
CA SER A 289 -7.78 -6.92 -0.10
C SER A 289 -8.59 -8.20 0.10
N SER A 290 -7.95 -9.35 0.06
CA SER A 290 -8.60 -10.65 0.27
C SER A 290 -9.06 -10.74 1.71
N VAL A 291 -8.20 -10.36 2.66
CA VAL A 291 -8.58 -10.25 4.09
C VAL A 291 -9.76 -9.31 4.28
N LEU A 292 -9.71 -8.09 3.71
CA LEU A 292 -10.81 -7.13 3.83
C LEU A 292 -12.12 -7.67 3.22
N GLY A 293 -12.04 -8.41 2.11
CA GLY A 293 -13.20 -9.06 1.49
C GLY A 293 -13.84 -10.11 2.40
N VAL A 294 -13.02 -10.98 3.01
CA VAL A 294 -13.50 -11.99 3.96
C VAL A 294 -14.07 -11.33 5.21
N LEU A 295 -13.39 -10.33 5.78
CA LEU A 295 -13.88 -9.56 6.93
C LEU A 295 -15.21 -8.86 6.63
N ARG A 296 -15.36 -8.30 5.42
CA ARG A 296 -16.63 -7.69 4.99
C ARG A 296 -17.75 -8.74 4.91
N SER A 297 -17.48 -9.91 4.34
CA SER A 297 -18.45 -11.01 4.28
C SER A 297 -18.87 -11.47 5.67
N ARG A 298 -17.88 -11.67 6.58
CA ARG A 298 -18.14 -12.02 7.98
C ARG A 298 -18.97 -10.96 8.69
N ALA A 299 -18.66 -9.68 8.46
CA ALA A 299 -19.41 -8.56 9.02
C ALA A 299 -20.86 -8.52 8.51
N VAL A 300 -21.13 -8.81 7.23
CA VAL A 300 -22.51 -8.95 6.71
C VAL A 300 -23.25 -10.06 7.44
N TRP A 301 -22.62 -11.23 7.60
CA TRP A 301 -23.24 -12.35 8.32
C TRP A 301 -23.53 -12.01 9.79
N LEU A 302 -22.61 -11.36 10.50
CA LEU A 302 -22.81 -10.90 11.88
C LEU A 302 -23.94 -9.88 11.99
N ALA A 303 -24.07 -8.96 11.03
CA ALA A 303 -25.14 -7.98 11.00
C ALA A 303 -26.52 -8.64 10.82
N GLU A 304 -26.64 -9.62 9.92
CA GLU A 304 -27.87 -10.40 9.74
C GLU A 304 -28.20 -11.25 10.97
N LEU A 305 -27.20 -11.87 11.59
CA LEU A 305 -27.37 -12.62 12.84
C LEU A 305 -27.88 -11.72 13.98
N ALA A 306 -27.31 -10.52 14.11
CA ALA A 306 -27.71 -9.55 15.13
C ALA A 306 -29.16 -9.08 14.90
N LYS A 307 -29.55 -8.86 13.64
CA LYS A 307 -30.93 -8.57 13.24
C LYS A 307 -31.90 -9.69 13.61
N MET A 308 -31.55 -10.96 13.34
CA MET A 308 -32.38 -12.12 13.74
C MET A 308 -32.51 -12.25 15.27
N ARG A 309 -31.51 -11.80 16.03
CA ARG A 309 -31.51 -11.78 17.50
C ARG A 309 -32.19 -10.55 18.11
N GLY A 310 -32.80 -9.67 17.30
CA GLY A 310 -33.48 -8.47 17.79
C GLY A 310 -32.56 -7.30 18.16
N ALA A 311 -31.28 -7.36 17.80
CA ALA A 311 -30.29 -6.31 18.03
C ALA A 311 -29.64 -5.86 16.70
N PRO A 312 -30.40 -5.24 15.78
CA PRO A 312 -29.89 -4.87 14.47
C PRO A 312 -28.73 -3.88 14.58
N VAL A 313 -27.72 -4.08 13.72
CA VAL A 313 -26.62 -3.12 13.56
C VAL A 313 -27.18 -1.82 12.99
N ALA A 314 -26.75 -0.68 13.53
CA ALA A 314 -27.19 0.64 13.07
C ALA A 314 -26.94 0.83 11.57
N GLU A 315 -27.89 1.49 10.90
CA GLU A 315 -27.82 1.75 9.47
C GLU A 315 -26.55 2.55 9.12
N GLY A 316 -25.90 2.18 8.01
CA GLY A 316 -24.71 2.87 7.53
C GLY A 316 -23.39 2.44 8.18
N VAL A 317 -23.38 1.69 9.29
CA VAL A 317 -22.13 1.18 9.92
C VAL A 317 -21.27 0.39 8.92
N MET A 318 -21.89 -0.48 8.13
CA MET A 318 -21.20 -1.26 7.10
C MET A 318 -20.59 -0.38 6.00
N LEU A 319 -21.32 0.66 5.58
CA LEU A 319 -20.87 1.63 4.59
C LEU A 319 -19.73 2.49 5.15
N GLU A 320 -19.80 2.83 6.44
CA GLU A 320 -18.77 3.60 7.13
C GLU A 320 -17.47 2.80 7.23
N LEU A 321 -17.52 1.54 7.70
CA LEU A 321 -16.34 0.70 7.84
C LEU A 321 -15.75 0.29 6.48
N PHE A 322 -16.55 -0.33 5.62
CA PHE A 322 -16.06 -0.98 4.40
C PHE A 322 -16.29 -0.19 3.11
N GLY A 323 -17.16 0.82 3.13
CA GLY A 323 -17.46 1.63 1.96
C GLY A 323 -18.38 0.95 0.94
N SER A 324 -18.61 1.68 -0.15
CA SER A 324 -19.30 1.26 -1.37
C SER A 324 -18.49 1.65 -2.60
N GLU A 325 -18.99 1.35 -3.79
CA GLU A 325 -18.38 1.79 -5.06
C GLU A 325 -18.22 3.32 -5.13
N LYS A 326 -19.12 4.08 -4.50
CA LYS A 326 -19.11 5.55 -4.50
C LYS A 326 -18.38 6.17 -3.31
N ARG A 327 -18.26 5.45 -2.19
CA ARG A 327 -17.72 5.98 -0.93
C ARG A 327 -16.67 5.06 -0.36
N LYS A 328 -15.46 5.59 -0.13
CA LYS A 328 -14.39 4.82 0.52
C LYS A 328 -14.73 4.55 2.00
N GLY A 329 -14.57 3.30 2.43
CA GLY A 329 -14.70 2.90 3.83
C GLY A 329 -13.59 3.50 4.71
N ARG A 330 -13.83 3.60 6.01
CA ARG A 330 -12.95 4.20 7.02
C ARG A 330 -12.04 3.20 7.72
N LEU A 331 -12.28 1.90 7.54
CA LEU A 331 -11.38 0.86 7.99
C LEU A 331 -10.17 0.76 7.05
N SER A 332 -8.98 0.70 7.65
CA SER A 332 -7.74 0.37 6.96
C SER A 332 -7.08 -0.82 7.62
N LEU A 333 -6.43 -1.64 6.81
CA LEU A 333 -5.73 -2.84 7.22
C LEU A 333 -4.27 -2.72 6.84
N ARG A 334 -3.41 -3.03 7.80
CA ARG A 334 -2.00 -3.29 7.57
C ARG A 334 -1.71 -4.75 7.89
N LEU A 335 -1.05 -5.40 6.95
CA LEU A 335 -0.54 -6.76 7.10
C LEU A 335 0.97 -6.69 7.32
N SER A 336 1.48 -7.43 8.28
CA SER A 336 2.88 -7.85 8.31
C SER A 336 2.94 -9.36 8.30
N GLU A 337 3.75 -9.91 7.40
CA GLU A 337 3.99 -11.35 7.33
C GLU A 337 5.16 -11.69 8.25
N ASP A 338 4.88 -12.53 9.25
CA ASP A 338 5.83 -12.82 10.32
C ASP A 338 6.63 -14.09 10.03
N ALA A 339 5.98 -15.13 9.49
CA ALA A 339 6.64 -16.39 9.13
C ALA A 339 5.88 -17.14 8.02
N HIS A 340 6.64 -17.85 7.19
CA HIS A 340 6.12 -18.81 6.21
C HIS A 340 6.78 -20.17 6.45
N GLY A 341 6.00 -21.24 6.32
CA GLY A 341 6.53 -22.59 6.27
C GLY A 341 7.23 -22.87 4.94
N ALA A 342 7.90 -24.02 4.85
CA ALA A 342 8.41 -24.49 3.57
C ALA A 342 7.23 -24.76 2.60
N PRO A 343 7.38 -24.46 1.30
CA PRO A 343 6.39 -24.85 0.30
C PRO A 343 6.24 -26.37 0.27
N ASP A 344 4.99 -26.81 0.27
CA ASP A 344 4.62 -28.21 0.14
C ASP A 344 3.72 -28.42 -1.08
N ARG A 345 3.84 -29.59 -1.71
CA ARG A 345 3.01 -29.97 -2.85
C ARG A 345 1.88 -30.84 -2.38
N VAL A 346 0.67 -30.30 -2.44
CA VAL A 346 -0.53 -31.03 -2.11
C VAL A 346 -1.21 -31.52 -3.38
N THR A 347 -1.38 -32.82 -3.45
CA THR A 347 -1.98 -33.49 -4.60
C THR A 347 -3.45 -33.80 -4.33
N SER A 348 -4.31 -33.49 -5.29
CA SER A 348 -5.74 -33.76 -5.24
C SER A 348 -6.17 -34.50 -6.49
N VAL A 349 -7.02 -35.51 -6.35
CA VAL A 349 -7.63 -36.21 -7.48
C VAL A 349 -8.93 -35.53 -7.89
N LYS A 350 -9.10 -35.32 -9.20
CA LYS A 350 -10.37 -34.86 -9.77
C LYS A 350 -11.39 -35.98 -9.65
N ILE A 351 -12.50 -35.70 -8.97
CA ILE A 351 -13.58 -36.67 -8.76
C ILE A 351 -14.64 -36.44 -9.85
N ASP A 352 -15.10 -37.53 -10.45
CA ASP A 352 -16.26 -37.53 -11.33
C ASP A 352 -17.53 -37.22 -10.52
N ARG A 353 -18.27 -36.19 -10.93
CA ARG A 353 -19.46 -35.71 -10.21
C ARG A 353 -20.64 -36.70 -10.20
N PHE A 354 -20.67 -37.65 -11.13
CA PHE A 354 -21.75 -38.63 -11.27
C PHE A 354 -21.41 -39.96 -10.59
N THR A 355 -20.15 -40.40 -10.70
CA THR A 355 -19.74 -41.71 -10.19
C THR A 355 -19.04 -41.65 -8.84
N GLY A 356 -18.55 -40.48 -8.43
CA GLY A 356 -17.73 -40.33 -7.22
C GLY A 356 -16.33 -40.97 -7.34
N ALA A 357 -16.01 -41.55 -8.50
CA ALA A 357 -14.71 -42.18 -8.73
C ALA A 357 -13.64 -41.13 -9.10
N PRO A 358 -12.35 -41.38 -8.76
CA PRO A 358 -11.24 -40.60 -9.30
C PRO A 358 -11.21 -40.71 -10.82
N ILE A 359 -11.06 -39.59 -11.51
CA ILE A 359 -10.84 -39.56 -12.96
C ILE A 359 -9.39 -39.96 -13.24
N GLU A 360 -9.16 -40.95 -14.11
CA GLU A 360 -7.82 -41.33 -14.55
C GLU A 360 -7.09 -40.12 -15.17
N GLN A 361 -5.82 -39.93 -14.79
CA GLN A 361 -5.01 -38.76 -15.14
C GLN A 361 -5.53 -37.41 -14.60
N GLY A 362 -6.54 -37.40 -13.73
CA GLY A 362 -7.09 -36.22 -13.07
C GLY A 362 -6.28 -35.73 -11.86
N LEU A 363 -4.95 -35.93 -11.85
CA LEU A 363 -4.10 -35.54 -10.74
C LEU A 363 -3.81 -34.03 -10.79
N PHE A 364 -4.25 -33.31 -9.76
CA PHE A 364 -4.10 -31.88 -9.63
C PHE A 364 -3.12 -31.56 -8.50
N GLU A 365 -1.97 -31.01 -8.86
CA GLU A 365 -0.94 -30.60 -7.90
C GLU A 365 -1.03 -29.11 -7.60
N ILE A 366 -1.05 -28.76 -6.31
CA ILE A 366 -1.07 -27.40 -5.80
C ILE A 366 0.17 -27.21 -4.92
N GLU A 367 0.92 -26.14 -5.17
CA GLU A 367 1.92 -25.67 -4.21
C GLU A 367 1.25 -24.77 -3.18
N ALA A 368 1.49 -25.02 -1.90
CA ALA A 368 0.89 -24.29 -0.79
C ALA A 368 1.86 -24.21 0.40
N GLU A 369 1.62 -23.26 1.28
CA GLU A 369 2.47 -23.01 2.45
C GLU A 369 1.61 -22.84 3.70
N THR A 370 2.22 -23.04 4.86
CA THR A 370 1.69 -22.50 6.12
C THR A 370 2.17 -21.06 6.28
N ALA A 371 1.38 -20.21 6.94
CA ALA A 371 1.70 -18.80 7.10
C ALA A 371 1.25 -18.25 8.45
N THR A 372 2.04 -17.34 9.00
CA THR A 372 1.68 -16.50 10.14
C THR A 372 1.81 -15.04 9.76
N PHE A 373 0.76 -14.26 10.02
CA PHE A 373 0.74 -12.83 9.73
C PHE A 373 0.00 -12.07 10.82
N ARG A 374 0.34 -10.79 10.94
CA ARG A 374 -0.30 -9.85 11.85
C ARG A 374 -1.22 -8.91 11.07
N LEU A 375 -2.44 -8.77 11.55
CA LEU A 375 -3.41 -7.76 11.15
C LEU A 375 -3.41 -6.61 12.12
N GLU A 376 -3.18 -5.42 11.59
CA GLU A 376 -3.33 -4.15 12.29
C GLU A 376 -4.52 -3.40 11.67
N PHE A 377 -5.55 -3.16 12.48
CA PHE A 377 -6.74 -2.41 12.10
C PHE A 377 -6.54 -0.95 12.50
N ARG A 378 -6.89 -0.04 11.59
CA ARG A 378 -6.90 1.41 11.87
C ARG A 378 -8.21 2.02 11.40
N LEU A 379 -8.82 2.80 12.28
CA LEU A 379 -10.04 3.55 12.07
C LEU A 379 -9.72 5.03 11.90
N ALA A 380 -10.28 5.64 10.85
CA ALA A 380 -10.17 7.08 10.63
C ALA A 380 -11.52 7.76 10.81
N GLU A 381 -11.71 8.48 11.91
CA GLU A 381 -12.92 9.27 12.23
C GLU A 381 -14.21 8.48 11.96
N VAL A 382 -14.50 7.53 12.86
CA VAL A 382 -15.71 6.69 12.77
C VAL A 382 -16.64 6.91 13.96
N SER A 383 -17.92 6.61 13.75
CA SER A 383 -18.93 6.56 14.81
C SER A 383 -18.59 5.50 15.88
N ASP A 384 -19.06 5.72 17.11
CA ASP A 384 -18.90 4.75 18.20
C ASP A 384 -19.57 3.41 17.85
N ALA A 385 -20.73 3.46 17.20
CA ALA A 385 -21.41 2.27 16.69
C ALA A 385 -20.54 1.45 15.72
N ALA A 386 -19.81 2.12 14.81
CA ALA A 386 -18.89 1.44 13.90
C ALA A 386 -17.66 0.87 14.62
N ARG A 387 -17.14 1.58 15.62
CA ARG A 387 -16.03 1.10 16.46
C ARG A 387 -16.43 -0.13 17.27
N ASP A 388 -17.62 -0.12 17.87
CA ASP A 388 -18.14 -1.24 18.66
C ASP A 388 -18.49 -2.44 17.79
N PHE A 389 -19.07 -2.21 16.61
CA PHE A 389 -19.32 -3.30 15.66
C PHE A 389 -18.01 -3.92 15.14
N LEU A 390 -16.96 -3.14 14.90
CA LEU A 390 -15.64 -3.69 14.58
C LEU A 390 -15.09 -4.55 15.73
N ARG A 391 -15.33 -4.16 16.99
CA ARG A 391 -14.94 -4.97 18.15
C ARG A 391 -15.65 -6.32 18.13
N VAL A 392 -16.95 -6.36 17.86
CA VAL A 392 -17.71 -7.61 17.70
C VAL A 392 -17.12 -8.49 16.59
N LEU A 393 -16.78 -7.90 15.45
CA LEU A 393 -16.11 -8.63 14.35
C LEU A 393 -14.74 -9.18 14.77
N VAL A 394 -13.94 -8.39 15.48
CA VAL A 394 -12.62 -8.82 15.97
C VAL A 394 -12.74 -9.98 16.96
N GLU A 395 -13.70 -9.92 17.89
CA GLU A 395 -13.97 -11.01 18.84
C GLU A 395 -14.49 -12.27 18.14
N ASP A 396 -15.34 -12.13 17.12
CA ASP A 396 -15.75 -13.26 16.28
C ASP A 396 -14.55 -13.92 15.58
N VAL A 397 -13.64 -13.13 15.00
CA VAL A 397 -12.41 -13.65 14.37
C VAL A 397 -11.49 -14.31 15.40
N ARG A 398 -11.41 -13.79 16.64
CA ARG A 398 -10.68 -14.46 17.72
C ARG A 398 -11.25 -15.84 18.02
N ALA A 399 -12.57 -15.94 18.13
CA ALA A 399 -13.25 -17.19 18.47
C ALA A 399 -13.24 -18.22 17.33
N ASN A 400 -13.42 -17.77 16.09
CA ASN A 400 -13.75 -18.65 14.96
C ASN A 400 -12.64 -18.73 13.89
N GLY A 401 -11.65 -17.84 13.95
CA GLY A 401 -10.63 -17.72 12.90
C GLY A 401 -11.15 -17.07 11.62
N LEU A 402 -10.35 -17.18 10.55
CA LEU A 402 -10.64 -16.56 9.25
C LEU A 402 -10.21 -17.48 8.10
N ASP A 403 -11.11 -17.71 7.15
CA ASP A 403 -10.83 -18.46 5.92
C ASP A 403 -10.33 -17.51 4.83
N ILE A 404 -9.11 -17.72 4.35
CA ILE A 404 -8.46 -16.84 3.37
C ILE A 404 -7.85 -17.71 2.27
N GLY A 405 -7.94 -17.26 1.02
CA GLY A 405 -7.22 -17.85 -0.11
C GLY A 405 -8.06 -18.81 -0.92
N HIS A 406 -7.39 -19.69 -1.66
CA HIS A 406 -8.00 -20.64 -2.58
C HIS A 406 -8.43 -21.92 -1.86
N ALA A 407 -9.49 -22.54 -2.35
CA ALA A 407 -9.99 -23.85 -1.89
C ALA A 407 -10.33 -23.92 -0.38
N THR A 408 -10.86 -22.84 0.21
CA THR A 408 -11.31 -22.81 1.61
C THR A 408 -12.35 -23.90 1.91
N THR A 409 -13.20 -24.25 0.94
CA THR A 409 -14.16 -25.36 1.06
C THR A 409 -13.52 -26.75 1.13
N ARG A 410 -12.21 -26.87 0.85
CA ARG A 410 -11.42 -28.11 1.00
C ARG A 410 -10.60 -28.11 2.29
N GLY A 411 -10.81 -27.13 3.17
CA GLY A 411 -10.07 -26.98 4.43
C GLY A 411 -8.74 -26.24 4.32
N TYR A 412 -8.48 -25.58 3.19
CA TYR A 412 -7.25 -24.78 3.00
C TYR A 412 -7.43 -23.36 3.52
N GLY A 413 -6.34 -22.77 4.03
CA GLY A 413 -6.33 -21.36 4.38
C GLY A 413 -7.23 -20.96 5.54
N TRP A 414 -7.52 -21.88 6.47
CA TRP A 414 -8.13 -21.53 7.75
C TRP A 414 -7.07 -21.01 8.73
N PHE A 415 -7.19 -19.75 9.12
CA PHE A 415 -6.29 -19.10 10.06
C PHE A 415 -6.94 -18.96 11.43
N ARG A 416 -6.24 -19.42 12.48
CA ARG A 416 -6.62 -19.19 13.87
C ARG A 416 -5.85 -18.01 14.47
N VAL A 417 -6.48 -17.28 15.39
CA VAL A 417 -5.77 -16.23 16.13
C VAL A 417 -4.81 -16.89 17.13
N GLN A 418 -3.54 -16.50 17.07
CA GLN A 418 -2.60 -16.77 18.15
C GLN A 418 -2.79 -15.69 19.22
N GLU A 419 -3.33 -16.08 20.36
CA GLU A 419 -3.29 -15.22 21.54
C GLU A 419 -1.86 -15.19 22.07
N GLY A 420 -1.29 -13.99 22.14
CA GLY A 420 0.05 -13.81 22.66
C GLY A 420 0.12 -14.15 24.15
N VAL A 421 0.98 -15.10 24.50
CA VAL A 421 1.83 -14.93 25.69
C VAL A 421 2.51 -13.57 25.50
N LYS A 422 2.29 -12.69 26.47
CA LYS A 422 2.76 -11.30 26.50
C LYS A 422 4.27 -11.18 26.26
#